data_AF-A0A073JW24-F1
#
_entry.id   AF-A0A073JW24-F1
#
_cell.length_a   1.000
_cell.length_b   1.000
_cell.length_c   1.000
_cell.angle_alpha   90.00
_cell.angle_beta   90.00
_cell.angle_gamma   90.00
#
_symmetry.space_group_name_H-M   'P 1'
#
loop_
_entity.id
_entity.type
_entity.pdbx_description
1 polymer ?
#
loop_
_entity_poly.entity_id
_entity_poly.type
_entity_poly.pdbx_seq_one_letter_code
_entity_poly.pdbx_strand_id
1 'polypeptide(L)' 'MLKKYLKPFLNSLLFVGVFLFAHMYLKNASFSRYILVTAPMLIAGLFSIDIALSFFMKKE' A
#
# COMPACT_ATOMS: atom_id res chain seq x y z
N MET A 1 -14.87 -8.71 15.29
CA MET A 1 -14.39 -7.29 15.30
C MET A 1 -13.04 -7.11 14.63
N LEU A 2 -12.05 -8.00 14.83
CA LEU A 2 -10.69 -7.90 14.26
C LEU A 2 -10.66 -7.66 12.73
N LYS A 3 -11.49 -8.40 11.97
CA LYS A 3 -11.61 -8.27 10.50
C LYS A 3 -11.94 -6.85 10.03
N LYS A 4 -12.66 -6.05 10.83
CA LYS A 4 -13.03 -4.66 10.51
C LYS A 4 -11.84 -3.71 10.55
N TYR A 5 -10.84 -4.00 11.39
CA TYR A 5 -9.64 -3.18 11.56
C TYR A 5 -8.46 -3.66 10.69
N LEU A 6 -8.52 -4.90 10.19
CA LEU A 6 -7.44 -5.49 9.41
C LEU A 6 -7.18 -4.74 8.10
N LYS A 7 -8.24 -4.42 7.34
CA LYS A 7 -8.12 -3.66 6.08
C LYS A 7 -7.50 -2.26 6.28
N PRO A 8 -8.01 -1.40 7.18
CA PRO A 8 -7.40 -0.09 7.41
C PRO A 8 -5.98 -0.18 7.99
N PHE A 9 -5.67 -1.20 8.80
CA PHE A 9 -4.32 -1.45 9.27
C PHE A 9 -3.35 -1.78 8.14
N LEU A 10 -3.72 -2.72 7.25
CA LEU A 10 -2.89 -3.11 6.10
C LEU A 10 -2.69 -1.94 5.13
N ASN A 11 -3.72 -1.13 4.89
CA ASN A 11 -3.59 0.06 4.06
C ASN A 11 -2.67 1.11 4.68
N SER A 12 -2.72 1.28 6.01
CA SER A 12 -1.81 2.20 6.73
C SER A 12 -0.37 1.71 6.66
N LEU A 13 -0.16 0.40 6.82
CA LEU A 13 1.16 -0.22 6.70
C LEU A 13 1.72 -0.07 5.28
N LEU A 14 0.89 -0.30 4.25
CA LEU A 14 1.24 -0.08 2.85
C LEU A 14 1.66 1.37 2.61
N PHE A 15 0.88 2.33 3.11
CA PHE A 15 1.17 3.75 2.94
C PHE A 15 2.51 4.13 3.55
N VAL A 16 2.77 3.70 4.79
CA VAL A 16 4.05 3.95 5.47
C VAL A 16 5.21 3.29 4.72
N GLY A 17 5.04 2.05 4.26
CA GLY A 17 6.06 1.34 3.49
C GLY A 17 6.42 2.05 2.18
N VAL A 18 5.41 2.43 1.38
CA VAL A 18 5.64 3.14 0.11
C VAL A 18 6.23 4.53 0.36
N PHE A 19 5.78 5.23 1.41
CA PHE A 19 6.33 6.53 1.77
C PHE A 19 7.81 6.43 2.17
N LEU A 20 8.18 5.48 3.02
CA LEU A 20 9.57 5.26 3.42
C LEU A 20 10.45 4.85 2.23
N PHE A 21 9.95 3.96 1.37
CA PHE A 21 10.64 3.58 0.14
C PHE A 21 10.92 4.80 -0.74
N ALA A 22 9.90 5.61 -1.00
CA ALA A 22 10.04 6.78 -1.83
C ALA A 22 10.95 7.84 -1.17
N HIS A 23 10.88 8.01 0.15
CA HIS A 23 11.78 8.89 0.87
C HIS A 23 13.25 8.44 0.79
N MET A 24 13.50 7.14 0.85
CA MET A 24 14.85 6.58 0.83
C MET A 24 15.47 6.57 -0.57
N TYR A 25 14.70 6.21 -1.60
CA TYR A 25 15.22 6.02 -2.96
C TYR A 25 14.98 7.20 -3.90
N LEU A 26 13.99 8.05 -3.61
CA LEU A 26 13.60 9.20 -4.45
C LEU A 26 13.87 10.55 -3.75
N LYS A 27 14.73 10.56 -2.72
CA LYS A 27 15.05 11.76 -1.91
C LYS A 27 15.42 13.00 -2.73
N ASN A 28 16.10 12.79 -3.87
CA ASN A 28 16.55 13.84 -4.77
C ASN A 28 15.80 13.84 -6.12
N ALA A 29 14.75 13.04 -6.26
CA ALA A 29 13.96 12.99 -7.47
C ALA A 29 12.97 14.17 -7.50
N SER A 30 12.64 14.65 -8.71
CA SER A 30 11.57 15.64 -8.85
C SER A 30 10.25 15.08 -8.31
N PHE A 31 9.41 15.97 -7.79
CA PHE A 31 8.08 15.61 -7.27
C PHE A 31 7.26 14.80 -8.29
N SER A 32 7.39 15.09 -9.58
CA SER A 32 6.73 14.33 -10.65
C SER A 32 7.19 12.88 -10.71
N ARG A 33 8.50 12.61 -10.56
CA ARG A 33 9.02 11.23 -10.48
C ARG A 33 8.60 10.53 -9.20
N TYR A 34 8.51 11.27 -8.10
CA TYR A 34 8.00 10.75 -6.83
C TYR A 34 6.56 10.23 -6.99
N ILE A 35 5.66 11.05 -7.53
CA ILE A 35 4.26 10.65 -7.77
C ILE A 35 4.18 9.51 -8.78
N LEU A 36 4.97 9.57 -9.86
CA LEU A 36 4.94 8.56 -10.92
C LEU A 36 5.29 7.16 -10.41
N VAL A 37 6.10 7.04 -9.36
CA VAL A 37 6.46 5.74 -8.76
C VAL A 37 5.53 5.38 -7.60
N THR A 38 5.25 6.33 -6.71
CA THR A 38 4.45 6.06 -5.50
C THR A 38 2.98 5.79 -5.78
N ALA A 39 2.37 6.52 -6.71
CA ALA A 39 0.97 6.34 -7.06
C ALA A 39 0.66 4.92 -7.59
N PRO A 40 1.37 4.39 -8.61
CA PRO A 40 1.11 3.03 -9.07
C PRO A 40 1.46 1.97 -8.01
N MET A 41 2.50 2.18 -7.18
CA MET A 41 2.78 1.27 -6.07
C MET A 41 1.63 1.21 -5.05
N LEU A 42 1.06 2.36 -4.68
CA LEU A 42 -0.09 2.40 -3.79
C LEU A 42 -1.31 1.71 -4.41
N ILE A 43 -1.60 1.99 -5.69
CA ILE A 43 -2.72 1.36 -6.40
C ILE A 43 -2.54 -0.16 -6.42
N ALA A 44 -1.38 -0.66 -6.87
CA ALA A 44 -1.09 -2.09 -6.93
C ALA A 44 -1.18 -2.75 -5.55
N GLY A 45 -0.69 -2.07 -4.51
CA GLY A 45 -0.76 -2.54 -3.12
C GLY A 45 -2.19 -2.63 -2.59
N LEU A 46 -3.03 -1.63 -2.85
CA LEU A 46 -4.44 -1.63 -2.45
C LEU A 46 -5.20 -2.79 -3.10
N PHE A 47 -5.04 -2.98 -4.42
CA PHE A 47 -5.64 -4.11 -5.14
C PHE A 47 -5.15 -5.46 -4.60
N SER A 48 -3.84 -5.58 -4.33
CA SER A 48 -3.25 -6.80 -3.76
C SER A 48 -3.82 -7.12 -2.37
N ILE A 49 -3.98 -6.11 -1.51
CA ILE A 49 -4.59 -6.26 -0.18
C ILE A 49 -6.05 -6.72 -0.31
N ASP A 50 -6.82 -6.12 -1.21
CA ASP A 50 -8.22 -6.51 -1.42
C ASP A 50 -8.36 -7.95 -1.93
N ILE A 51 -7.53 -8.37 -2.88
CA ILE A 51 -7.50 -9.75 -3.38
C ILE A 51 -7.09 -10.71 -2.25
N ALA A 52 -6.03 -10.40 -1.52
CA ALA A 52 -5.53 -11.24 -0.43
C ALA A 52 -6.59 -11.39 0.67
N LEU A 53 -7.20 -10.29 1.12
CA LEU A 53 -8.26 -10.32 2.12
C LEU A 53 -9.47 -11.10 1.60
N SER A 54 -9.87 -10.93 0.35
CA SER A 54 -10.96 -11.71 -0.23
C SER A 54 -10.64 -13.20 -0.28
N PHE A 55 -9.39 -13.59 -0.55
CA PHE A 55 -9.01 -14.99 -0.64
C PHE A 55 -8.92 -15.65 0.75
N PHE A 56 -8.36 -14.95 1.73
CA PHE A 56 -8.27 -15.43 3.10
C PHE A 56 -9.62 -15.46 3.82
N MET A 57 -10.48 -14.45 3.62
CA MET A 57 -11.80 -14.43 4.26
C MET A 57 -12.82 -15.34 3.58
N LYS A 58 -12.62 -15.74 2.32
CA LYS A 58 -13.49 -16.72 1.62
C LYS A 58 -13.13 -18.17 1.94
N LYS A 59 -11.98 -18.40 2.60
CA LYS A 59 -11.53 -19.72 3.08
C LYS A 59 -11.93 -20.00 4.53
N GLU A 60 -12.48 -19.03 5.25
CA GLU A 60 -13.22 -19.21 6.52
C GLU A 60 -14.73 -19.24 6.25
#